data_AF-A0A1S2VKV6-F1
#
_entry.id   AF-A0A1S2VKV6-F1
#
_cell.length_a   1.000
_cell.length_b   1.000
_cell.length_c   1.000
_cell.angle_alpha   90.00
_cell.angle_beta   90.00
_cell.angle_gamma   90.00
#
_symmetry.space_group_name_H-M   'P 1'
#
loop_
_entity.id
_entity.type
_entity.pdbx_description
1 polymer ?
#
loop_
_entity_poly.entity_id
_entity_poly.type
_entity_poly.pdbx_seq_one_letter_code
_entity_poly.pdbx_strand_id
1 'polypeptide(L)' 'MDNANFRRFFGAFLTILGTFVILFALVAFLKDGQAVLGMRVKNLGEAIVPFLVGMVFFIAGVSLINRT' A
#
# COMPACT_ATOMS: atom_id res chain seq x y z
N MET A 1 0.56 19.69 21.36
CA MET A 1 1.17 18.45 20.82
C MET A 1 2.17 18.87 19.76
N ASP A 2 3.45 18.54 19.94
CA ASP A 2 4.54 18.96 19.05
C ASP A 2 4.28 18.49 17.60
N ASN A 3 4.22 19.44 16.67
CA ASN A 3 3.95 19.22 15.25
C ASN A 3 4.92 18.21 14.59
N ALA A 4 6.12 18.06 15.15
CA ALA A 4 7.11 17.07 14.72
C ALA A 4 6.67 15.62 15.05
N ASN A 5 6.08 15.40 16.23
CA ASN A 5 5.56 14.09 16.63
C ASN A 5 4.35 13.69 15.77
N PHE A 6 3.50 14.65 15.42
CA PHE A 6 2.35 14.42 14.54
C PHE A 6 2.79 14.01 13.12
N ARG A 7 3.76 14.71 12.53
CA ARG A 7 4.26 14.37 11.17
C ARG A 7 4.96 13.02 11.13
N ARG A 8 5.73 12.65 12.16
CA ARG A 8 6.31 11.30 12.30
C ARG A 8 5.23 10.23 12.47
N PHE A 9 4.23 10.48 13.31
CA PHE A 9 3.13 9.53 13.53
C PHE A 9 2.31 9.32 12.25
N PHE A 10 1.99 10.41 11.54
CA PHE A 10 1.26 10.35 10.28
C PHE A 10 2.05 9.64 9.19
N GLY A 11 3.36 9.87 9.11
CA GLY A 11 4.25 9.18 8.17
C GLY A 11 4.37 7.69 8.47
N ALA A 12 4.52 7.32 9.75
CA ALA A 12 4.52 5.92 10.20
C ALA A 12 3.19 5.23 9.89
N PHE A 13 2.08 5.89 10.18
CA PHE A 13 0.74 5.40 9.89
C PHE A 13 0.53 5.16 8.39
N LEU A 14 0.93 6.11 7.54
CA LEU A 14 0.81 6.01 6.09
C LEU A 14 1.69 4.89 5.52
N THR A 15 2.89 4.70 6.08
CA THR A 15 3.82 3.62 5.69
C THR A 15 3.28 2.24 6.08
N ILE A 16 2.69 2.12 7.28
CA ILE A 16 2.06 0.88 7.75
C ILE A 16 0.86 0.56 6.85
N LEU A 17 -0.01 1.53 6.56
CA LEU A 17 -1.14 1.35 5.63
C LEU A 17 -0.68 0.94 4.24
N GLY A 18 0.31 1.64 3.66
CA GLY A 18 0.89 1.30 2.36
C GLY A 18 1.45 -0.12 2.34
N THR A 19 2.13 -0.55 3.41
CA THR A 19 2.64 -1.92 3.56
C THR A 19 1.52 -2.95 3.54
N PHE A 20 0.43 -2.74 4.28
CA PHE A 20 -0.72 -3.65 4.27
C PHE A 20 -1.36 -3.76 2.87
N VAL A 21 -1.48 -2.64 2.15
CA VAL A 21 -2.03 -2.62 0.79
C VAL A 21 -1.10 -3.34 -0.20
N ILE A 22 0.22 -3.15 -0.09
CA ILE A 22 1.21 -3.87 -0.92
C ILE A 22 1.17 -5.37 -0.65
N LEU A 23 1.11 -5.78 0.63
CA LEU A 23 1.00 -7.20 0.99
C LEU A 23 -0.30 -7.80 0.47
N PHE A 24 -1.42 -7.08 0.57
CA PHE A 24 -2.69 -7.52 0.01
C PHE A 24 -2.61 -7.68 -1.52
N ALA A 25 -2.00 -6.71 -2.22
CA ALA A 25 -1.80 -6.77 -3.66
C ALA A 25 -0.89 -7.94 -4.06
N LEU A 26 0.21 -8.17 -3.33
CA LEU A 26 1.11 -9.31 -3.55
C LEU A 26 0.40 -10.66 -3.34
N VAL A 27 -0.43 -10.78 -2.30
CA VAL A 27 -1.22 -11.99 -2.05
C VAL A 27 -2.28 -12.17 -3.15
N ALA A 28 -2.90 -11.09 -3.62
CA ALA A 28 -3.84 -11.14 -4.73
C ALA A 28 -3.16 -11.58 -6.04
N PHE A 29 -1.94 -11.09 -6.29
CA PHE A 29 -1.12 -11.39 -7.47
C PHE A 29 -0.50 -12.81 -7.42
N LEU A 30 -0.09 -13.30 -6.24
CA LEU A 30 0.39 -14.68 -6.08
C LEU A 30 -0.72 -15.71 -6.23
N LYS A 31 -1.97 -15.31 -6.01
CA LYS A 31 -3.15 -16.14 -6.25
C LYS A 31 -3.76 -15.93 -7.63
N ASP A 32 -3.07 -15.25 -8.54
CA ASP A 32 -3.54 -15.05 -9.92
C ASP A 32 -3.72 -16.43 -10.60
N GLY A 33 -4.98 -16.82 -10.81
CA GLY A 33 -5.41 -18.18 -11.17
C GLY A 33 -6.49 -18.78 -10.26
N GLN A 34 -6.58 -18.35 -9.00
CA GLN A 34 -7.62 -18.76 -8.05
C GLN A 34 -8.30 -17.51 -7.46
N ALA A 35 -9.61 -17.37 -7.72
CA ALA A 35 -10.40 -16.18 -7.41
C ALA A 35 -10.16 -15.65 -5.99
N VAL A 36 -9.47 -14.52 -5.88
CA VAL A 36 -9.35 -13.78 -4.62
C VAL A 36 -10.57 -12.89 -4.52
N LEU A 37 -11.45 -13.15 -3.55
CA LEU A 37 -12.75 -12.47 -3.36
C LEU A 37 -13.80 -12.70 -4.47
N GLY A 38 -13.71 -13.80 -5.23
CA GLY A 38 -14.74 -14.16 -6.23
C GLY A 38 -14.67 -13.39 -7.55
N MET A 39 -13.74 -12.45 -7.70
CA MET A 39 -13.49 -11.75 -8.96
C MET A 39 -12.41 -12.50 -9.74
N ARG A 40 -12.77 -13.00 -10.93
CA ARG A 40 -11.80 -13.51 -11.89
C ARG A 40 -11.02 -12.34 -12.46
N VAL A 41 -9.85 -12.08 -11.90
CA VAL A 41 -8.85 -11.18 -12.50
C VAL A 41 -8.38 -11.86 -13.79
N LYS A 42 -9.04 -11.54 -14.91
CA LYS A 42 -8.62 -12.00 -16.25
C LYS A 42 -7.59 -11.07 -16.87
N ASN A 43 -7.39 -9.88 -16.29
CA ASN A 43 -6.60 -8.82 -16.88
C ASN A 43 -5.54 -8.34 -15.89
N LEU A 44 -4.27 -8.56 -16.24
CA LEU A 44 -3.06 -8.12 -15.53
C LEU A 44 -3.11 -6.63 -15.13
N GLY A 45 -3.88 -5.81 -15.87
CA GLY A 45 -4.08 -4.39 -15.62
C GLY A 45 -4.91 -4.06 -14.37
N GLU A 46 -5.83 -4.92 -13.92
CA GLU A 46 -6.62 -4.67 -12.71
C GLU A 46 -5.86 -5.06 -11.43
N ALA A 47 -5.03 -6.11 -11.49
CA ALA A 47 -4.21 -6.54 -10.36
C ALA A 47 -3.06 -5.57 -10.04
N ILE A 48 -2.60 -4.79 -11.03
CA ILE A 48 -1.49 -3.86 -10.84
C ILE A 48 -1.92 -2.58 -10.10
N VAL A 49 -3.23 -2.24 -10.14
CA VAL A 49 -3.79 -1.04 -9.49
C VAL A 49 -3.55 -1.04 -7.98
N PRO A 50 -3.95 -2.06 -7.19
CA PRO A 50 -3.71 -2.05 -5.75
C PRO A 50 -2.22 -2.03 -5.40
N PHE A 51 -1.36 -2.62 -6.24
CA PHE A 51 0.09 -2.56 -6.06
C PHE A 51 0.63 -1.13 -6.22
N LEU A 52 0.22 -0.42 -7.28
CA LEU A 52 0.61 0.98 -7.52
C LEU A 52 0.08 1.91 -6.42
N VAL A 53 -1.16 1.72 -5.97
CA VAL A 53 -1.72 2.48 -4.84
C VAL A 53 -0.90 2.25 -3.57
N GLY A 54 -0.57 0.99 -3.27
CA GLY A 54 0.28 0.64 -2.13
C GLY A 54 1.66 1.28 -2.20
N MET A 55 2.29 1.28 -3.38
CA MET A 55 3.58 1.92 -3.63
C MET A 55 3.55 3.43 -3.41
N VAL A 56 2.51 4.12 -3.90
CA VAL A 56 2.35 5.58 -3.69
C VAL A 56 2.18 5.89 -2.20
N PHE A 57 1.34 5.14 -1.48
CA PHE A 57 1.15 5.31 -0.04
C PHE A 57 2.43 5.04 0.74
N PHE A 58 3.19 4.02 0.37
CA PHE A 58 4.46 3.69 1.00
C PHE A 58 5.52 4.79 0.78
N ILE A 59 5.71 5.23 -0.47
CA ILE A 59 6.67 6.30 -0.80
C ILE A 59 6.27 7.61 -0.10
N ALA A 60 4.98 7.96 -0.11
CA ALA A 60 4.48 9.13 0.59
C ALA A 60 4.74 9.06 2.09
N GLY A 61 4.51 7.89 2.72
CA GLY A 61 4.74 7.67 4.14
C GLY A 61 6.21 7.79 4.53
N VAL A 62 7.09 7.11 3.79
CA VAL A 62 8.55 7.14 4.02
C VAL A 62 9.10 8.55 3.78
N SER A 63 8.63 9.25 2.74
CA SER A 63 9.06 10.63 2.44
C SER A 63 8.64 11.61 3.54
N LEU A 64 7.48 11.40 4.16
CA LEU A 64 7.03 12.23 5.28
C LEU A 64 7.86 12.00 6.55
N ILE A 65 8.24 10.74 6.84
CA ILE A 65 9.15 10.39 7.95
C ILE A 65 10.54 11.01 7.71
N ASN A 66 11.07 10.89 6.49
CA ASN A 66 12.42 11.35 6.15
C ASN A 66 12.54 12.89 6.12
N ARG A 67 11.42 13.62 5.95
CA ARG A 67 11.35 15.09 5.96
C ARG A 67 10.89 15.68 7.30
N THR A 68 10.87 14.88 8.38
CA THR A 68 10.52 15.29 9.75
C THR A 68 11.71 15.09 10.69
#